data_AF-A0A146FGF8-F1
#
_entry.id   AF-A0A146FGF8-F1
#
_cell.length_a   1.000
_cell.length_b   1.000
_cell.length_c   1.000
_cell.angle_alpha   90.00
_cell.angle_beta   90.00
_cell.angle_gamma   90.00
#
_symmetry.space_group_name_H-M   'P 1'
#
loop_
_entity.id
_entity.type
_entity.pdbx_description
1 polymer ?
#
loop_
_entity_poly.entity_id
_entity_poly.type
_entity_poly.pdbx_seq_one_letter_code
_entity_poly.pdbx_strand_id
1 'polypeptide(L)' 'MYSIFGGDIEALRAWLVDERFPDGWEPKNREALGHTIAQALTTSLAVEFSIDEKQALREGDVFYHE' A
#
# COMPACT_ATOMS: atom_id res chain seq x y z
N MET A 1 4.52 1.47 1.60
CA MET A 1 3.65 2.64 1.35
C MET A 1 2.65 2.89 2.46
N TYR A 2 1.89 1.87 2.90
CA TYR A 2 0.90 2.03 3.97
C TYR A 2 1.46 2.67 5.24
N SER A 3 2.63 2.25 5.72
CA SER A 3 3.28 2.83 6.92
C SER A 3 3.71 4.30 6.75
N ILE A 4 4.03 4.73 5.53
CA ILE A 4 4.53 6.08 5.23
C ILE A 4 3.37 7.06 5.12
N PHE A 5 2.32 6.68 4.39
CA PHE A 5 1.13 7.50 4.14
C PHE A 5 0.00 7.25 5.14
N GLY A 6 0.11 6.23 6.00
CA GLY A 6 -0.89 5.87 7.00
C GLY A 6 -2.23 5.41 6.43
N GLY A 7 -2.26 4.92 5.18
CA GLY A 7 -3.52 4.59 4.49
C GLY A 7 -4.35 5.79 4.04
N ASP A 8 -3.79 7.01 4.09
CA ASP A 8 -4.44 8.20 3.57
C ASP A 8 -4.50 8.16 2.04
N ILE A 9 -5.70 7.87 1.51
CA ILE A 9 -5.95 7.72 0.08
C ILE A 9 -5.74 9.03 -0.67
N GLU A 10 -6.07 10.18 -0.07
CA GLU A 10 -5.92 11.47 -0.73
C GLU A 10 -4.45 11.84 -0.88
N ALA A 11 -3.65 11.59 0.16
CA ALA A 11 -2.20 11.76 0.09
C ALA A 11 -1.55 10.78 -0.90
N LEU A 12 -2.02 9.53 -0.94
CA LEU A 12 -1.57 8.53 -1.91
C LEU A 12 -1.92 8.91 -3.35
N ARG A 13 -3.12 9.46 -3.58
CA ARG A 13 -3.56 9.92 -4.90
C ARG A 13 -2.65 11.04 -5.40
N ALA A 14 -2.41 12.07 -4.59
CA ALA A 14 -1.51 13.16 -4.97
C ALA A 14 -0.09 12.65 -5.30
N TRP A 15 0.40 11.68 -4.54
CA TRP A 15 1.73 11.11 -4.78
C TRP A 15 1.80 10.24 -6.03
N LEU A 16 0.79 9.41 -6.29
CA LEU A 16 0.79 8.46 -7.42
C LEU A 16 0.35 9.08 -8.75
N VAL A 17 -0.61 10.00 -8.71
CA VAL A 17 -1.21 10.61 -9.92
C VAL A 17 -0.51 11.89 -10.30
N ASP A 18 -0.28 12.75 -9.31
CA ASP A 18 0.26 14.09 -9.53
C ASP A 18 1.79 14.16 -9.30
N GLU A 19 2.40 13.04 -8.89
CA GLU A 19 3.82 12.89 -8.55
C GLU A 19 4.29 13.95 -7.53
N ARG A 20 3.42 14.32 -6.59
CA ARG A 20 3.65 15.39 -5.61
C ARG A 20 3.31 14.98 -4.18
N PHE A 21 3.93 15.66 -3.22
CA PHE A 21 3.46 15.62 -1.82
C PHE A 21 2.43 16.73 -1.58
N PRO A 22 1.35 16.45 -0.84
CA PRO A 22 0.43 17.49 -0.40
C PRO A 22 1.14 18.58 0.42
N ASP A 23 0.64 19.81 0.37
CA ASP A 23 1.21 20.90 1.16
C ASP A 23 1.13 20.60 2.66
N GLY A 24 2.25 20.77 3.37
CA GLY A 24 2.35 20.45 4.79
C GLY A 24 2.30 18.94 5.11
N TRP A 25 2.44 18.08 4.09
CA TRP A 25 2.46 16.65 4.31
C TRP A 25 3.72 16.22 5.08
N GLU A 26 3.49 15.31 6.01
CA GLU A 26 4.49 14.73 6.88
C GLU A 26 4.28 13.20 6.91
N PRO A 27 5.37 12.41 6.88
CA PRO A 27 5.25 10.96 6.95
C PRO A 27 4.61 10.53 8.27
N LYS A 28 3.69 9.56 8.20
CA LYS A 28 3.00 9.00 9.37
C LYS A 28 3.89 8.07 10.19
N ASN A 29 4.86 7.43 9.54
CA ASN A 29 5.94 6.72 10.24
C ASN A 29 6.81 7.73 11.00
N ARG A 30 6.96 7.52 12.32
CA ARG A 30 7.85 8.29 13.21
C ARG A 30 8.93 7.42 13.86
N GLU A 31 9.20 6.25 13.31
CA GLU A 31 10.20 5.33 13.81
C GLU A 31 11.62 5.89 13.58
N ALA A 32 12.54 5.62 14.52
CA ALA A 32 13.88 6.20 14.51
C ALA A 32 14.72 5.85 13.26
N LEU A 33 14.41 4.72 12.60
CA LEU A 33 15.08 4.27 11.38
C LEU A 33 14.23 4.48 10.12
N GLY A 34 13.12 5.21 10.24
CA GLY A 34 12.15 5.37 9.16
C GLY A 34 11.50 4.05 8.76
N HIS A 35 11.08 3.94 7.50
CA HIS A 35 10.54 2.70 6.97
C HIS A 35 11.65 1.89 6.29
N THR A 36 11.90 0.69 6.78
CA THR A 36 12.99 -0.17 6.30
C THR A 36 12.51 -1.15 5.22
N ILE A 37 13.45 -1.62 4.40
CA ILE A 37 13.19 -2.67 3.40
C ILE A 37 12.68 -3.95 4.08
N ALA A 38 13.24 -4.32 5.23
CA ALA A 38 12.82 -5.52 5.98
C ALA A 38 11.34 -5.44 6.40
N GLN A 39 10.88 -4.26 6.85
CA GLN A 39 9.47 -4.04 7.17
C GLN A 39 8.58 -4.14 5.93
N ALA A 40 8.99 -3.52 4.82
CA ALA A 40 8.27 -3.60 3.56
C ALA A 40 8.10 -5.06 3.11
N LEU A 41 9.20 -5.83 3.10
CA LEU A 41 9.19 -7.25 2.72
C LEU A 41 8.34 -8.09 3.65
N THR A 42 8.42 -7.88 4.97
CA THR A 42 7.60 -8.62 5.93
C THR A 42 6.11 -8.44 5.66
N THR A 43 5.68 -7.20 5.40
CA THR A 43 4.27 -6.93 5.07
C THR A 43 3.87 -7.54 3.73
N SER A 44 4.70 -7.42 2.68
CA SER A 44 4.41 -8.04 1.38
C SER A 44 4.26 -9.55 1.49
N LEU A 45 5.19 -10.21 2.18
CA LEU A 45 5.15 -11.67 2.38
C LEU A 45 3.91 -12.11 3.17
N ALA A 46 3.49 -11.34 4.19
CA ALA A 46 2.28 -11.64 4.93
C ALA A 46 1.03 -11.58 4.05
N VAL A 47 0.97 -10.62 3.12
CA VAL A 47 -0.12 -10.53 2.13
C VAL A 47 -0.03 -11.72 1.16
N GLU A 48 1.14 -11.93 0.54
CA GLU A 48 1.35 -13.00 -0.45
C GLU A 48 0.97 -14.39 0.11
N PHE A 49 1.39 -14.72 1.33
CA PHE A 49 1.06 -16.00 1.95
C PHE A 49 -0.37 -16.10 2.49
N SER A 50 -1.11 -15.00 2.54
CA SER A 50 -2.52 -14.97 2.97
C SER A 50 -3.49 -14.97 1.79
N ILE A 51 -3.01 -14.94 0.55
CA ILE A 51 -3.86 -15.02 -0.65
C ILE A 51 -4.31 -16.47 -0.82
N ASP A 52 -5.63 -16.68 -0.82
CA ASP A 52 -6.22 -17.93 -1.28
C ASP A 52 -6.36 -17.86 -2.81
N GLU A 53 -5.47 -18.54 -3.53
CA GLU A 53 -5.50 -18.61 -5.00
C GLU A 53 -6.81 -19.20 -5.56
N LYS A 54 -7.57 -19.92 -4.73
CA LYS A 54 -8.87 -20.50 -5.11
C LYS A 54 -10.04 -19.62 -4.71
N GLN A 55 -9.79 -18.45 -4.14
CA GLN A 55 -10.83 -17.52 -3.74
C GLN A 55 -11.67 -17.11 -4.94
N ALA A 56 -12.98 -17.30 -4.84
CA ALA A 56 -13.92 -16.82 -5.86
C ALA A 56 -13.86 -15.29 -5.97
N LEU A 57 -14.04 -14.77 -7.19
CA LEU A 57 -14.22 -13.34 -7.40
C LEU A 57 -15.43 -12.82 -6.62
N ARG A 58 -15.38 -11.54 -6.24
CA ARG A 58 -16.54 -10.86 -5.66
C ARG A 58 -17.57 -10.62 -6.77
N GLU A 59 -18.82 -10.48 -6.36
CA GLU A 59 -19.91 -10.19 -7.30
C GLU A 59 -19.64 -8.87 -8.04
N GLY A 60 -19.56 -8.95 -9.38
CA GLY A 60 -19.26 -7.81 -10.26
C GLY A 60 -17.80 -7.67 -10.68
N ASP A 61 -16.87 -8.41 -10.08
CA ASP A 61 -15.47 -8.44 -10.52
C ASP A 61 -15.31 -9.40 -11.71
N VAL A 62 -14.39 -9.06 -12.62
CA VAL A 62 -14.02 -9.90 -13.78
C VAL A 62 -12.52 -10.19 -13.76
N PHE A 63 -12.11 -11.38 -14.20
CA PHE A 63 -10.72 -11.67 -14.46
C PHE A 63 -10.27 -10.88 -15.69
N TYR A 64 -9.28 -10.01 -15.52
CA TYR A 64 -8.75 -9.19 -16.62
C TYR A 64 -7.60 -9.87 -17.40
N HIS A 65 -7.18 -11.04 -16.95
CA HIS A 65 -6.11 -11.82 -17.58
C HIS A 65 -6.52 -13.30 -17.67
N GLU A 66 -6.51 -13.82 -18.91
CA GLU A 66 -6.50 -15.24 -19.24
C GLU A 66 -5.06 -15.70 -19.54
#